data_AF-A0A7Y7C833-F1
#
_entry.id   AF-A0A7Y7C833-F1
#
_cell.length_a   1.000
_cell.length_b   1.000
_cell.length_c   1.000
_cell.angle_alpha   90.00
_cell.angle_beta   90.00
_cell.angle_gamma   90.00
#
_symmetry.space_group_name_H-M   'P 1'
#
loop_
_entity.id
_entity.type
_entity.pdbx_description
1 polymer ?
#
loop_
_entity_poly.entity_id
_entity_poly.type
_entity_poly.pdbx_seq_one_letter_code
_entity_poly.pdbx_strand_id
1 'polypeptide(L)'
;MRRVLAGCLALSALGTTLPAAASECGYTAAGWNAPNGAVVFSRSDDGPIRNVIDAIGEFRTHSMLSHGATGGVTHATMKDPEQHSLPTVCGTPLKAGQLQNGYPGLEQINQGGIYHYLYDANGHGPDWTAWQLGDAVGAARIADSLWFNHPYISDVSRADGSQLIDRPLWNGARVPYSLFQYRDVESTHQIPGNAANNGMMCSSFLAYAHNYAGRGIVTTHTYPHEVVANAANTIHWGVHGQCKSSLGWFEKAALTVLCPFSNVCTNAGNQVANCMSANRCDVSTGGIWKGVRDDPATTATSISPDRIGGWSVHPSTTTLWASDYSHQLQWNSGGNVYGCWQ
;
A
#
# COMPACT_ATOMS: atom_id res chain seq x y z
N MET A 1 -31.14 7.74 -67.26
CA MET A 1 -30.86 8.33 -65.94
C MET A 1 -30.37 7.22 -65.01
N ARG A 2 -29.06 7.11 -64.83
CA ARG A 2 -28.40 6.15 -63.93
C ARG A 2 -28.25 6.83 -62.56
N ARG A 3 -28.72 6.20 -61.48
CA ARG A 3 -28.33 6.57 -60.12
C ARG A 3 -27.71 5.36 -59.44
N VAL A 4 -26.40 5.48 -59.28
CA VAL A 4 -25.53 4.65 -58.46
C VAL A 4 -25.79 5.03 -57.00
N LEU A 5 -26.17 4.08 -56.16
CA LEU A 5 -26.16 4.23 -54.71
C LEU A 5 -24.84 3.64 -54.21
N ALA A 6 -23.92 4.54 -53.86
CA ALA A 6 -22.69 4.22 -53.16
C ALA A 6 -23.05 3.79 -51.73
N GLY A 7 -22.76 2.54 -51.39
CA GLY A 7 -22.79 2.05 -50.02
C GLY A 7 -21.56 2.58 -49.27
N CYS A 8 -21.80 3.46 -48.30
CA CYS A 8 -20.78 3.83 -47.32
C CYS A 8 -20.53 2.65 -46.39
N LEU A 9 -19.35 2.05 -46.50
CA LEU A 9 -18.76 1.22 -45.45
C LEU A 9 -18.57 2.10 -44.20
N ALA A 10 -19.44 1.93 -43.20
CA ALA A 10 -19.19 2.45 -41.88
C ALA A 10 -18.03 1.64 -41.28
N LEU A 11 -16.83 2.24 -41.24
CA LEU A 11 -15.75 1.78 -40.39
C LEU A 11 -16.27 1.84 -38.94
N SER A 12 -16.60 0.69 -38.38
CA SER A 12 -16.79 0.54 -36.94
C SER A 12 -15.43 0.78 -36.28
N ALA A 13 -15.22 1.98 -35.76
CA ALA A 13 -14.17 2.21 -34.79
C ALA A 13 -14.44 1.28 -33.60
N LEU A 14 -13.64 0.23 -33.47
CA LEU A 14 -13.46 -0.52 -32.23
C LEU A 14 -12.92 0.46 -31.20
N GLY A 15 -13.85 1.16 -30.53
CA GLY A 15 -13.55 1.90 -29.32
C GLY A 15 -13.17 0.89 -28.25
N THR A 16 -11.88 0.60 -28.14
CA THR A 16 -11.34 -0.02 -26.95
C THR A 16 -11.63 0.93 -25.80
N THR A 17 -12.61 0.61 -24.97
CA THR A 17 -12.72 1.19 -23.63
C THR A 17 -11.47 0.72 -22.88
N LEU A 18 -10.50 1.63 -22.75
CA LEU A 18 -9.46 1.47 -21.73
C LEU A 18 -10.20 1.36 -20.38
N PRO A 19 -9.85 0.41 -19.51
CA PRO A 19 -10.40 0.42 -18.16
C PRO A 19 -10.10 1.79 -17.55
N ALA A 20 -11.15 2.45 -17.03
CA ALA A 20 -10.99 3.65 -16.25
C ALA A 20 -10.06 3.31 -15.08
N ALA A 21 -8.96 4.05 -14.94
CA ALA A 21 -8.20 4.03 -13.70
C ALA A 21 -9.19 4.21 -12.53
N ALA A 22 -9.05 3.42 -11.47
CA ALA A 22 -9.77 3.68 -10.22
C ALA A 22 -9.65 5.17 -9.92
N SER A 23 -10.76 5.87 -9.73
CA SER A 23 -10.72 7.33 -9.69
C SER A 23 -10.04 7.77 -8.41
N GLU A 24 -8.80 8.26 -8.49
CA GLU A 24 -8.03 8.82 -7.36
C GLU A 24 -8.80 9.90 -6.59
N CYS A 25 -9.81 10.52 -7.22
CA CYS A 25 -10.76 11.42 -6.60
C CYS A 25 -12.21 11.08 -6.97
N GLY A 26 -13.15 11.46 -6.11
CA GLY A 26 -14.57 11.44 -6.45
C GLY A 26 -15.49 11.72 -5.28
N TYR A 27 -16.80 11.75 -5.58
CA TYR A 27 -17.86 11.87 -4.59
C TYR A 27 -18.38 10.47 -4.23
N THR A 28 -18.47 10.20 -2.93
CA THR A 28 -19.12 9.00 -2.42
C THR A 28 -19.98 9.30 -1.20
N ALA A 29 -20.87 8.36 -0.85
CA ALA A 29 -21.60 8.39 0.41
C ALA A 29 -20.58 8.44 1.56
N ALA A 30 -20.62 9.52 2.31
CA ALA A 30 -19.57 9.83 3.25
C ALA A 30 -19.81 9.15 4.57
N GLY A 31 -18.84 8.35 4.98
CA GLY A 31 -18.65 7.94 6.35
C GLY A 31 -19.07 6.52 6.65
N TRP A 32 -18.24 5.94 7.50
CA TRP A 32 -18.26 4.55 7.88
C TRP A 32 -18.62 4.40 9.37
N ASN A 33 -18.89 3.18 9.80
CA ASN A 33 -19.16 2.89 11.20
C ASN A 33 -17.89 2.76 12.08
N ALA A 34 -16.68 3.01 11.54
CA ALA A 34 -15.45 2.91 12.33
C ALA A 34 -15.28 4.14 13.25
N PRO A 35 -15.27 3.94 14.59
CA PRO A 35 -15.17 5.05 15.55
C PRO A 35 -13.78 5.70 15.57
N ASN A 36 -13.66 6.83 16.26
CA ASN A 36 -12.38 7.54 16.42
C ASN A 36 -11.37 6.64 17.14
N GLY A 37 -10.18 6.50 16.57
CA GLY A 37 -9.13 5.62 17.10
C GLY A 37 -9.19 4.16 16.63
N ALA A 38 -10.26 3.72 15.97
CA ALA A 38 -10.32 2.35 15.47
C ALA A 38 -9.26 2.12 14.39
N VAL A 39 -8.71 0.90 14.33
CA VAL A 39 -7.90 0.47 13.18
C VAL A 39 -8.80 -0.27 12.22
N VAL A 40 -8.84 0.19 10.99
CA VAL A 40 -9.53 -0.46 9.87
C VAL A 40 -8.52 -1.29 9.11
N PHE A 41 -8.85 -2.56 8.90
CA PHE A 41 -8.03 -3.52 8.19
C PHE A 41 -8.71 -3.93 6.91
N SER A 42 -7.92 -4.22 5.89
CA SER A 42 -8.43 -4.80 4.65
C SER A 42 -7.51 -5.90 4.12
N ARG A 43 -8.09 -6.74 3.26
CA ARG A 43 -7.38 -7.68 2.42
C ARG A 43 -7.59 -7.30 0.96
N SER A 44 -6.51 -6.94 0.29
CA SER A 44 -6.50 -6.69 -1.14
C SER A 44 -6.97 -7.93 -1.90
N ASP A 45 -7.82 -7.73 -2.90
CA ASP A 45 -8.29 -8.72 -3.87
C ASP A 45 -7.16 -9.18 -4.81
N ASP A 46 -6.16 -8.34 -5.05
CA ASP A 46 -4.96 -8.70 -5.81
C ASP A 46 -3.65 -8.10 -5.25
N GLY A 47 -2.59 -8.14 -6.07
CA GLY A 47 -1.36 -7.41 -5.82
C GLY A 47 -0.18 -8.27 -5.33
N PRO A 48 1.06 -7.81 -5.55
CA PRO A 48 2.25 -8.58 -5.20
C PRO A 48 2.43 -8.68 -3.67
N ILE A 49 1.91 -7.73 -2.90
CA ILE A 49 1.93 -7.73 -1.44
C ILE A 49 0.99 -8.79 -0.86
N ARG A 50 -0.20 -9.01 -1.45
CA ARG A 50 -1.10 -10.10 -1.02
C ARG A 50 -0.37 -11.43 -1.01
N ASN A 51 0.38 -11.72 -2.07
CA ASN A 51 1.12 -12.96 -2.17
C ASN A 51 2.19 -13.07 -1.06
N VAL A 52 2.86 -11.97 -0.70
CA VAL A 52 3.82 -11.96 0.42
C VAL A 52 3.12 -12.24 1.75
N ILE A 53 1.98 -11.61 2.00
CA ILE A 53 1.18 -11.81 3.22
C ILE A 53 0.71 -13.26 3.34
N ASP A 54 0.22 -13.85 2.25
CA ASP A 54 -0.15 -15.28 2.20
C ASP A 54 1.06 -16.19 2.44
N ALA A 55 2.23 -15.85 1.87
CA ALA A 55 3.46 -16.62 2.00
C ALA A 55 4.03 -16.64 3.43
N ILE A 56 3.72 -15.62 4.23
CA ILE A 56 4.09 -15.54 5.65
C ILE A 56 3.01 -16.07 6.60
N GLY A 57 1.92 -16.62 6.06
CA GLY A 57 0.85 -17.23 6.84
C GLY A 57 -0.08 -16.22 7.51
N GLU A 58 -0.16 -15.01 6.97
CA GLU A 58 -1.03 -13.94 7.46
C GLU A 58 -2.14 -13.61 6.44
N PHE A 59 -3.13 -12.81 6.84
CA PHE A 59 -4.30 -12.56 6.01
C PHE A 59 -4.46 -11.11 5.55
N ARG A 60 -4.17 -10.13 6.40
CA ARG A 60 -4.52 -8.72 6.14
C ARG A 60 -3.35 -7.99 5.48
N THR A 61 -3.64 -7.24 4.42
CA THR A 61 -2.62 -6.56 3.60
C THR A 61 -2.48 -5.09 3.94
N HIS A 62 -3.52 -4.46 4.52
CA HIS A 62 -3.52 -3.04 4.83
C HIS A 62 -4.15 -2.74 6.19
N SER A 63 -3.76 -1.60 6.77
CA SER A 63 -4.33 -1.10 8.02
C SER A 63 -4.36 0.43 8.04
N MET A 64 -5.38 1.03 8.64
CA MET A 64 -5.61 2.48 8.62
C MET A 64 -6.11 2.93 9.98
N LEU A 65 -5.65 4.08 10.46
CA LEU A 65 -6.17 4.67 11.69
C LEU A 65 -7.38 5.54 11.37
N SER A 66 -8.55 5.22 11.93
CA SER A 66 -9.76 6.02 11.81
C SER A 66 -9.73 7.25 12.71
N HIS A 67 -10.13 8.40 12.16
CA HIS A 67 -10.40 9.63 12.92
C HIS A 67 -11.91 9.86 13.13
N GLY A 68 -12.67 8.77 13.14
CA GLY A 68 -14.11 8.76 13.42
C GLY A 68 -14.99 8.58 12.20
N ALA A 69 -16.29 8.42 12.47
CA ALA A 69 -17.31 8.08 11.47
C ALA A 69 -17.42 9.13 10.35
N THR A 70 -17.18 10.39 10.68
CA THR A 70 -17.23 11.54 9.77
C THR A 70 -15.87 12.18 9.55
N GLY A 71 -14.82 11.64 10.19
CA GLY A 71 -13.44 12.11 10.06
C GLY A 71 -12.72 11.49 8.87
N GLY A 72 -11.40 11.65 8.80
CA GLY A 72 -10.56 10.96 7.81
C GLY A 72 -9.94 9.68 8.35
N VAL A 73 -8.90 9.22 7.66
CA VAL A 73 -7.94 8.23 8.18
C VAL A 73 -6.55 8.79 8.07
N THR A 74 -5.63 8.24 8.87
CA THR A 74 -4.21 8.27 8.54
C THR A 74 -3.75 6.88 8.16
N HIS A 75 -3.06 6.77 7.04
CA HIS A 75 -2.50 5.51 6.54
C HIS A 75 -1.25 5.76 5.69
N ALA A 76 -0.52 4.72 5.32
CA ALA A 76 0.62 4.81 4.42
C ALA A 76 0.45 3.86 3.25
N THR A 77 0.42 4.41 2.03
CA THR A 77 0.31 3.62 0.80
C THR A 77 1.40 4.00 -0.19
N MET A 78 1.61 3.16 -1.21
CA MET A 78 2.37 3.53 -2.39
C MET A 78 1.46 3.44 -3.60
N LYS A 79 1.54 4.44 -4.47
CA LYS A 79 1.12 4.35 -5.85
C LYS A 79 2.06 3.41 -6.59
N ASP A 80 1.51 2.77 -7.61
CA ASP A 80 2.26 1.92 -8.51
C ASP A 80 3.44 2.69 -9.12
N PRO A 81 4.67 2.13 -9.06
CA PRO A 81 5.84 2.79 -9.61
C PRO A 81 5.74 2.86 -11.13
N GLU A 82 6.06 4.01 -11.68
CA GLU A 82 6.17 4.18 -13.12
C GLU A 82 7.32 3.33 -13.69
N GLN A 83 7.13 2.93 -14.94
CA GLN A 83 8.17 2.28 -15.72
C GLN A 83 9.15 3.32 -16.28
N HIS A 84 10.38 2.90 -16.53
CA HIS A 84 11.30 3.68 -17.36
C HIS A 84 10.83 3.70 -18.82
N SER A 85 11.30 4.69 -19.58
CA SER A 85 11.18 4.67 -21.04
C SER A 85 12.26 3.79 -21.67
N LEU A 86 12.10 3.48 -22.96
CA LEU A 86 13.17 2.86 -23.75
C LEU A 86 14.39 3.79 -23.84
N PRO A 87 15.62 3.22 -23.84
CA PRO A 87 15.94 1.79 -23.75
C PRO A 87 16.07 1.28 -22.30
N THR A 88 16.04 2.17 -21.31
CA THR A 88 16.34 1.85 -19.89
C THR A 88 15.42 0.78 -19.30
N VAL A 89 14.14 0.77 -19.69
CA VAL A 89 13.14 -0.22 -19.24
C VAL A 89 13.57 -1.68 -19.49
N CYS A 90 14.43 -1.92 -20.49
CA CYS A 90 14.90 -3.27 -20.79
C CYS A 90 15.82 -3.83 -19.69
N GLY A 91 16.64 -2.96 -19.08
CA GLY A 91 17.56 -3.33 -18.01
C GLY A 91 16.94 -3.15 -16.62
N THR A 92 16.38 -1.97 -16.37
CA THR A 92 15.82 -1.56 -15.08
C THR A 92 14.38 -1.09 -15.32
N PRO A 93 13.37 -1.97 -15.19
CA PRO A 93 12.03 -1.70 -15.69
C PRO A 93 11.30 -0.59 -14.94
N LEU A 94 11.44 -0.55 -13.60
CA LEU A 94 10.72 0.38 -12.75
C LEU A 94 11.64 1.53 -12.28
N LYS A 95 11.06 2.71 -12.06
CA LYS A 95 11.81 3.85 -11.51
C LYS A 95 12.23 3.57 -10.07
N ALA A 96 13.52 3.36 -9.86
CA ALA A 96 14.09 2.99 -8.56
C ALA A 96 13.72 3.95 -7.43
N GLY A 97 13.71 5.26 -7.70
CA GLY A 97 13.35 6.26 -6.70
C GLY A 97 11.91 6.15 -6.19
N GLN A 98 10.97 5.71 -7.04
CA GLN A 98 9.57 5.51 -6.67
C GLN A 98 9.35 4.19 -5.93
N LEU A 99 10.15 3.16 -6.21
CA LEU A 99 10.17 1.93 -5.42
C LEU A 99 10.79 2.12 -4.03
N GLN A 100 11.88 2.89 -3.97
CA GLN A 100 12.64 3.15 -2.76
C GLN A 100 11.92 4.11 -1.81
N ASN A 101 11.30 5.15 -2.38
CA ASN A 101 10.60 6.20 -1.64
C ASN A 101 9.16 6.27 -2.16
N GLY A 102 8.41 5.19 -1.94
CA GLY A 102 7.02 5.07 -2.37
C GLY A 102 6.23 6.32 -2.00
N TYR A 103 5.50 6.84 -2.98
CA TYR A 103 4.58 7.95 -2.81
C TYR A 103 3.16 7.39 -3.00
N PRO A 104 2.13 7.61 -2.16
CA PRO A 104 1.99 8.39 -0.95
C PRO A 104 3.19 8.50 -0.06
N GLY A 105 3.44 7.37 0.58
CA GLY A 105 3.85 7.33 1.96
C GLY A 105 2.68 7.67 2.88
N LEU A 106 3.03 8.13 4.08
CA LEU A 106 2.08 8.44 5.14
C LEU A 106 1.22 9.69 4.85
N GLU A 107 -0.10 9.52 4.71
CA GLU A 107 -1.09 10.58 4.49
C GLU A 107 -2.31 10.49 5.38
N GLN A 108 -3.02 11.61 5.43
CA GLN A 108 -4.33 11.75 5.99
C GLN A 108 -5.32 12.19 4.90
N ILE A 109 -6.33 11.36 4.68
CA ILE A 109 -7.34 11.53 3.62
C ILE A 109 -8.75 11.46 4.24
N ASN A 110 -9.70 12.16 3.62
CA ASN A 110 -11.09 12.18 4.09
C ASN A 110 -11.87 10.93 3.64
N GLN A 111 -13.14 10.81 4.04
CA GLN A 111 -14.02 9.68 3.67
C GLN A 111 -14.15 9.45 2.16
N GLY A 112 -14.16 10.54 1.37
CA GLY A 112 -14.17 10.44 -0.09
C GLY A 112 -12.92 9.75 -0.63
N GLY A 113 -11.74 10.21 -0.18
CA GLY A 113 -10.46 9.63 -0.56
C GLY A 113 -10.33 8.16 -0.15
N ILE A 114 -10.75 7.80 1.07
CA ILE A 114 -10.67 6.42 1.59
C ILE A 114 -11.53 5.47 0.77
N TYR A 115 -12.75 5.90 0.44
CA TYR A 115 -13.64 5.09 -0.39
C TYR A 115 -13.01 4.84 -1.75
N HIS A 116 -12.49 5.88 -2.39
CA HIS A 116 -11.84 5.76 -3.69
C HIS A 116 -10.49 5.02 -3.65
N TYR A 117 -9.85 4.95 -2.49
CA TYR A 117 -8.68 4.10 -2.26
C TYR A 117 -9.08 2.62 -2.15
N LEU A 118 -10.17 2.32 -1.45
CA LEU A 118 -10.62 0.95 -1.21
C LEU A 118 -11.41 0.36 -2.37
N TYR A 119 -12.14 1.18 -3.13
CA TYR A 119 -13.08 0.73 -4.15
C TYR A 119 -12.77 1.35 -5.50
N ASP A 120 -12.78 0.51 -6.54
CA ASP A 120 -12.64 0.96 -7.92
C ASP A 120 -13.90 1.70 -8.42
N ALA A 121 -13.86 2.17 -9.68
CA ALA A 121 -14.96 2.90 -10.29
C ALA A 121 -16.26 2.05 -10.44
N ASN A 122 -16.17 0.72 -10.34
CA ASN A 122 -17.30 -0.20 -10.39
C ASN A 122 -17.79 -0.60 -8.98
N GLY A 123 -17.16 -0.07 -7.91
CA GLY A 123 -17.44 -0.44 -6.54
C GLY A 123 -16.85 -1.80 -6.14
N HIS A 124 -15.96 -2.38 -6.96
CA HIS A 124 -15.16 -3.54 -6.56
C HIS A 124 -14.18 -3.09 -5.49
N GLY A 125 -14.15 -3.80 -4.37
CA GLY A 125 -13.28 -3.47 -3.25
C GLY A 125 -12.50 -4.67 -2.75
N PRO A 126 -11.79 -4.52 -1.63
CA PRO A 126 -11.09 -5.61 -0.98
C PRO A 126 -11.97 -6.85 -0.72
N ASP A 127 -11.36 -8.03 -0.80
CA ASP A 127 -11.97 -9.33 -0.45
C ASP A 127 -12.55 -9.34 0.98
N TRP A 128 -11.99 -8.52 1.86
CA TRP A 128 -12.41 -8.43 3.25
C TRP A 128 -12.07 -7.05 3.86
N THR A 129 -12.96 -6.53 4.70
CA THR A 129 -12.75 -5.35 5.53
C THR A 129 -13.39 -5.49 6.90
N ALA A 130 -12.71 -4.97 7.93
CA ALA A 130 -13.26 -4.83 9.26
C ALA A 130 -12.51 -3.77 10.06
N TRP A 131 -13.03 -3.39 11.22
CA TRP A 131 -12.33 -2.54 12.18
C TRP A 131 -12.25 -3.19 13.57
N GLN A 132 -11.25 -2.76 14.35
CA GLN A 132 -11.11 -3.06 15.78
C GLN A 132 -10.87 -1.75 16.54
N LEU A 133 -11.45 -1.61 17.73
CA LEU A 133 -11.29 -0.45 18.59
C LEU A 133 -10.46 -0.77 19.84
N GLY A 134 -10.72 -1.89 20.49
CA GLY A 134 -10.03 -2.26 21.73
C GLY A 134 -10.36 -1.32 22.89
N ASP A 135 -9.34 -0.80 23.56
CA ASP A 135 -9.51 0.28 24.54
C ASP A 135 -9.96 1.57 23.83
N ALA A 136 -11.26 1.85 23.83
CA ALA A 136 -11.85 3.01 23.16
C ALA A 136 -11.23 4.35 23.59
N VAL A 137 -10.88 4.51 24.87
CA VAL A 137 -10.29 5.76 25.38
C VAL A 137 -8.83 5.88 24.92
N GLY A 138 -8.07 4.79 25.02
CA GLY A 138 -6.70 4.72 24.53
C GLY A 138 -6.59 4.91 23.02
N ALA A 139 -7.48 4.29 22.26
CA ALA A 139 -7.57 4.38 20.81
C ALA A 139 -7.90 5.80 20.35
N ALA A 140 -8.93 6.43 20.93
CA ALA A 140 -9.26 7.83 20.64
C ALA A 140 -8.08 8.76 20.92
N ARG A 141 -7.36 8.53 22.04
CA ARG A 141 -6.14 9.29 22.34
C ARG A 141 -5.04 9.11 21.29
N ILE A 142 -4.88 7.93 20.69
CA ILE A 142 -3.93 7.73 19.58
C ILE A 142 -4.34 8.58 18.37
N ALA A 143 -5.59 8.48 17.93
CA ALA A 143 -6.11 9.26 16.81
C ALA A 143 -5.98 10.77 17.04
N ASP A 144 -6.44 11.25 18.19
CA ASP A 144 -6.37 12.67 18.55
C ASP A 144 -4.92 13.17 18.66
N SER A 145 -4.00 12.34 19.17
CA SER A 145 -2.58 12.71 19.26
C SER A 145 -1.96 12.91 17.88
N LEU A 146 -2.32 12.05 16.92
CA LEU A 146 -1.90 12.26 15.55
C LEU A 146 -2.58 13.49 14.96
N TRP A 147 -3.91 13.56 15.00
CA TRP A 147 -4.67 14.61 14.34
C TRP A 147 -4.35 16.03 14.85
N PHE A 148 -4.13 16.21 16.16
CA PHE A 148 -3.95 17.55 16.76
C PHE A 148 -2.52 17.89 17.13
N ASN A 149 -1.64 16.91 17.42
CA ASN A 149 -0.31 17.18 17.98
C ASN A 149 0.84 16.82 17.05
N HIS A 150 0.61 15.98 16.03
CA HIS A 150 1.65 15.60 15.10
C HIS A 150 1.86 16.70 14.04
N PRO A 151 3.11 17.01 13.61
CA PRO A 151 3.34 17.94 12.52
C PRO A 151 2.89 17.38 11.15
N TYR A 152 2.35 18.25 10.31
CA TYR A 152 1.90 17.92 8.94
C TYR A 152 2.38 18.96 7.94
N ILE A 153 2.43 18.56 6.67
CA ILE A 153 2.43 19.45 5.50
C ILE A 153 1.27 19.05 4.57
N SER A 154 0.66 20.00 3.89
CA SER A 154 -0.38 19.69 2.89
C SER A 154 0.21 19.70 1.48
N ASP A 155 -0.02 18.63 0.74
CA ASP A 155 0.31 18.53 -0.68
C ASP A 155 -0.95 18.76 -1.52
N VAL A 156 -0.80 19.42 -2.66
CA VAL A 156 -1.89 19.50 -3.65
C VAL A 156 -2.09 18.12 -4.28
N SER A 157 -3.35 17.69 -4.42
CA SER A 157 -3.66 16.42 -5.09
C SER A 157 -3.20 16.43 -6.55
N ARG A 158 -2.50 15.36 -6.95
CA ARG A 158 -2.11 15.11 -8.34
C ARG A 158 -3.28 14.84 -9.26
N ALA A 159 -4.38 14.31 -8.73
CA ALA A 159 -5.58 14.02 -9.49
C ALA A 159 -6.52 15.23 -9.59
N ASP A 160 -6.56 16.09 -8.56
CA ASP A 160 -7.36 17.32 -8.54
C ASP A 160 -6.62 18.45 -7.82
N GLY A 161 -6.17 19.43 -8.60
CA GLY A 161 -5.42 20.58 -8.08
C GLY A 161 -6.17 21.49 -7.09
N SER A 162 -7.48 21.28 -6.90
CA SER A 162 -8.29 21.97 -5.89
C SER A 162 -8.28 21.31 -4.51
N GLN A 163 -7.79 20.06 -4.42
CA GLN A 163 -7.78 19.29 -3.18
C GLN A 163 -6.41 19.31 -2.52
N LEU A 164 -6.40 19.29 -1.18
CA LEU A 164 -5.21 19.15 -0.37
C LEU A 164 -5.23 17.79 0.33
N ILE A 165 -4.06 17.15 0.42
CA ILE A 165 -3.83 15.92 1.18
C ILE A 165 -2.78 16.21 2.24
N ASP A 166 -3.14 15.95 3.50
CA ASP A 166 -2.25 16.19 4.63
C ASP A 166 -1.26 15.04 4.79
N ARG A 167 -0.01 15.39 5.07
CA ARG A 167 1.14 14.47 5.11
C ARG A 167 1.83 14.60 6.46
N PRO A 168 1.60 13.66 7.39
CA PRO A 168 2.39 13.54 8.60
C PRO A 168 3.89 13.66 8.34
N LEU A 169 4.56 14.45 9.17
CA LEU A 169 6.00 14.69 9.09
C LEU A 169 6.73 13.92 10.17
N TRP A 170 7.86 13.31 9.78
CA TRP A 170 8.84 12.80 10.71
C TRP A 170 10.12 13.63 10.63
N ASN A 171 10.62 14.13 11.76
CA ASN A 171 11.81 14.99 11.80
C ASN A 171 11.78 16.13 10.74
N GLY A 172 10.60 16.70 10.49
CA GLY A 172 10.38 17.77 9.51
C GLY A 172 10.34 17.33 8.03
N ALA A 173 10.39 16.02 7.74
CA ALA A 173 10.36 15.48 6.38
C ALA A 173 9.11 14.62 6.14
N ARG A 174 8.69 14.54 4.87
CA ARG A 174 7.63 13.60 4.45
C ARG A 174 8.13 12.17 4.65
N VAL A 175 7.28 11.30 5.19
CA VAL A 175 7.57 9.88 5.34
C VAL A 175 7.11 9.13 4.08
N PRO A 176 8.02 8.55 3.27
CA PRO A 176 7.64 7.73 2.13
C PRO A 176 7.10 6.35 2.57
N TYR A 177 6.53 5.61 1.64
CA TYR A 177 6.24 4.19 1.83
C TYR A 177 7.48 3.38 1.45
N SER A 178 7.82 2.38 2.27
CA SER A 178 9.00 1.55 2.01
C SER A 178 8.65 0.07 2.07
N LEU A 179 8.93 -0.62 0.96
CA LEU A 179 8.80 -2.08 0.87
C LEU A 179 9.81 -2.80 1.78
N PHE A 180 10.91 -2.14 2.14
CA PHE A 180 11.91 -2.74 3.03
C PHE A 180 11.37 -3.01 4.44
N GLN A 181 10.34 -2.27 4.86
CA GLN A 181 9.68 -2.45 6.17
C GLN A 181 9.04 -3.83 6.34
N TYR A 182 8.74 -4.56 5.25
CA TYR A 182 8.30 -5.96 5.33
C TYR A 182 9.43 -6.90 5.81
N ARG A 183 10.71 -6.53 5.60
CA ARG A 183 11.87 -7.28 6.09
C ARG A 183 12.35 -6.73 7.44
N ASP A 184 12.55 -5.43 7.53
CA ASP A 184 13.15 -4.80 8.71
C ASP A 184 12.47 -3.45 8.97
N VAL A 185 11.89 -3.32 10.17
CA VAL A 185 11.26 -2.07 10.59
C VAL A 185 12.27 -0.98 10.94
N GLU A 186 13.56 -1.27 11.06
CA GLU A 186 14.62 -0.27 11.31
C GLU A 186 14.34 0.68 12.50
N SER A 187 13.58 0.25 13.52
CA SER A 187 13.08 1.09 14.64
C SER A 187 12.07 2.20 14.28
N THR A 188 11.46 2.20 13.09
CA THR A 188 10.45 3.20 12.67
C THR A 188 9.26 3.33 13.63
N HIS A 189 8.93 2.26 14.34
CA HIS A 189 7.85 2.20 15.34
C HIS A 189 8.22 2.79 16.72
N GLN A 190 9.45 3.24 16.92
CA GLN A 190 9.98 3.66 18.22
C GLN A 190 10.14 5.18 18.35
N ILE A 191 10.11 5.67 19.59
CA ILE A 191 10.46 7.04 19.97
C ILE A 191 11.44 6.97 21.14
N PRO A 192 12.69 7.43 20.98
CA PRO A 192 13.28 7.90 19.72
C PRO A 192 13.50 6.75 18.72
N GLY A 193 13.33 7.04 17.43
CA GLY A 193 13.60 6.14 16.30
C GLY A 193 14.16 6.93 15.12
N ASN A 194 15.12 6.37 14.38
CA ASN A 194 15.90 7.13 13.39
C ASN A 194 15.55 6.81 11.94
N ALA A 195 14.85 5.72 11.67
CA ALA A 195 14.63 5.23 10.30
C ALA A 195 13.27 5.58 9.70
N ALA A 196 12.39 6.29 10.41
CA ALA A 196 11.08 6.67 9.88
C ALA A 196 11.17 7.47 8.57
N ASN A 197 12.25 8.24 8.38
CA ASN A 197 12.53 8.93 7.12
C ASN A 197 12.93 7.99 5.97
N ASN A 198 13.36 6.75 6.26
CA ASN A 198 13.58 5.70 5.25
C ASN A 198 12.25 5.09 4.77
N GLY A 199 11.15 5.46 5.42
CA GLY A 199 9.78 5.13 5.06
C GLY A 199 9.07 4.24 6.07
N MET A 200 7.75 4.23 6.00
CA MET A 200 6.88 3.42 6.84
C MET A 200 5.81 2.74 6.02
N MET A 201 5.49 1.50 6.38
CA MET A 201 4.23 0.87 5.99
C MET A 201 3.16 1.14 7.05
N CYS A 202 1.90 0.90 6.71
CA CYS A 202 0.75 1.19 7.57
C CYS A 202 0.87 0.65 9.00
N SER A 203 1.25 -0.61 9.15
CA SER A 203 1.35 -1.27 10.44
C SER A 203 2.52 -0.73 11.27
N SER A 204 3.67 -0.43 10.65
CA SER A 204 4.78 0.29 11.32
C SER A 204 4.35 1.67 11.79
N PHE A 205 3.55 2.38 10.99
CA PHE A 205 2.97 3.67 11.38
C PHE A 205 2.02 3.54 12.56
N LEU A 206 1.12 2.55 12.59
CA LEU A 206 0.21 2.32 13.71
C LEU A 206 0.98 1.98 15.00
N ALA A 207 2.05 1.19 14.88
CA ALA A 207 2.95 0.89 15.97
C ALA A 207 3.67 2.14 16.49
N TYR A 208 4.11 3.03 15.60
CA TYR A 208 4.62 4.35 15.97
C TYR A 208 3.55 5.19 16.68
N ALA A 209 2.35 5.30 16.12
CA ALA A 209 1.25 6.09 16.68
C ALA A 209 0.90 5.66 18.11
N HIS A 210 0.91 4.35 18.36
CA HIS A 210 0.73 3.77 19.68
C HIS A 210 1.80 4.25 20.67
N ASN A 211 3.08 4.24 20.26
CA ASN A 211 4.17 4.75 21.07
C ASN A 211 4.10 6.27 21.27
N TYR A 212 3.83 7.02 20.20
CA TYR A 212 3.69 8.48 20.18
C TYR A 212 2.65 9.00 21.16
N ALA A 213 1.50 8.33 21.25
CA ALA A 213 0.44 8.66 22.20
C ALA A 213 0.71 8.17 23.64
N GLY A 214 1.90 7.61 23.90
CA GLY A 214 2.29 7.08 25.20
C GLY A 214 1.46 5.86 25.61
N ARG A 215 1.08 4.99 24.65
CA ARG A 215 0.42 3.70 24.92
C ARG A 215 1.41 2.53 25.02
N GLY A 216 2.69 2.79 24.76
CA GLY A 216 3.78 1.81 24.86
C GLY A 216 4.28 1.35 23.51
N ILE A 217 5.40 0.63 23.52
CA ILE A 217 6.04 0.10 22.31
C ILE A 217 5.27 -1.14 21.84
N VAL A 218 4.82 -1.13 20.59
CA VAL A 218 4.38 -2.34 19.89
C VAL A 218 5.63 -3.10 19.47
N THR A 219 5.83 -4.28 20.05
CA THR A 219 7.01 -5.11 19.74
C THR A 219 6.93 -5.65 18.32
N THR A 220 8.06 -6.00 17.73
CA THR A 220 8.14 -6.64 16.40
C THR A 220 7.94 -8.15 16.47
N HIS A 221 7.61 -8.76 15.33
CA HIS A 221 7.66 -10.21 15.14
C HIS A 221 8.85 -10.57 14.28
N THR A 222 9.57 -11.63 14.66
CA THR A 222 10.66 -12.18 13.86
C THR A 222 10.17 -13.40 13.10
N TYR A 223 10.12 -13.29 11.78
CA TYR A 223 9.83 -14.40 10.88
C TYR A 223 11.10 -15.22 10.62
N PRO A 224 11.01 -16.55 10.70
CA PRO A 224 12.15 -17.43 10.47
C PRO A 224 12.54 -17.47 9.00
N HIS A 225 13.73 -17.99 8.72
CA HIS A 225 14.35 -17.99 7.40
C HIS A 225 13.45 -18.60 6.31
N GLU A 226 12.83 -19.75 6.57
CA GLU A 226 11.98 -20.45 5.61
C GLU A 226 10.80 -19.59 5.13
N VAL A 227 10.25 -18.77 6.03
CA VAL A 227 9.17 -17.82 5.72
C VAL A 227 9.69 -16.69 4.86
N VAL A 228 10.86 -16.13 5.20
CA VAL A 228 11.52 -15.07 4.41
C VAL A 228 11.87 -15.55 3.01
N ALA A 229 12.42 -16.75 2.89
CA ALA A 229 12.78 -17.34 1.61
C ALA A 229 11.54 -17.54 0.71
N ASN A 230 10.43 -17.97 1.30
CA ASN A 230 9.16 -18.11 0.58
C ASN A 230 8.60 -16.74 0.15
N ALA A 231 8.59 -15.76 1.04
CA ALA A 231 8.15 -14.39 0.76
C ALA A 231 8.97 -13.74 -0.37
N ALA A 232 10.30 -13.90 -0.35
CA ALA A 232 11.21 -13.36 -1.37
C ALA A 232 10.98 -13.98 -2.76
N ASN A 233 10.74 -15.29 -2.85
CA ASN A 233 10.34 -15.92 -4.11
C ASN A 233 8.97 -15.40 -4.56
N THR A 234 8.05 -15.23 -3.63
CA THR A 234 6.66 -14.88 -3.90
C THR A 234 6.53 -13.46 -4.43
N ILE A 235 7.23 -12.49 -3.84
CA ILE A 235 7.25 -11.11 -4.36
C ILE A 235 7.86 -11.07 -5.78
N HIS A 236 8.95 -11.82 -6.03
CA HIS A 236 9.57 -11.89 -7.34
C HIS A 236 8.60 -12.42 -8.39
N TRP A 237 7.97 -13.57 -8.13
CA TRP A 237 7.07 -14.20 -9.10
C TRP A 237 5.74 -13.48 -9.23
N GLY A 238 5.25 -12.84 -8.17
CA GLY A 238 4.06 -11.98 -8.21
C GLY A 238 4.25 -10.81 -9.17
N VAL A 239 5.35 -10.06 -9.02
CA VAL A 239 5.68 -8.93 -9.92
C VAL A 239 5.98 -9.42 -11.34
N HIS A 240 6.71 -10.52 -11.49
CA HIS A 240 6.94 -11.14 -12.80
C HIS A 240 5.62 -11.49 -13.50
N GLY A 241 4.67 -12.09 -12.77
CA GLY A 241 3.34 -12.45 -13.26
C GLY A 241 2.52 -11.23 -13.69
N GLN A 242 2.49 -10.18 -12.86
CA GLN A 242 1.82 -8.92 -13.21
C GLN A 242 2.42 -8.29 -14.48
N CYS A 243 3.74 -8.26 -14.59
CA CYS A 243 4.42 -7.78 -15.80
C CYS A 243 4.02 -8.58 -17.06
N LYS A 244 3.98 -9.91 -16.96
CA LYS A 244 3.57 -10.78 -18.08
C LYS A 244 2.13 -10.54 -18.51
N SER A 245 1.24 -10.32 -17.55
CA SER A 245 -0.19 -10.10 -17.79
C SER A 245 -0.54 -8.66 -18.13
N SER A 246 0.43 -7.73 -18.10
CA SER A 246 0.19 -6.29 -18.21
C SER A 246 -0.87 -5.78 -17.21
N LEU A 247 -0.72 -6.21 -15.96
CA LEU A 247 -1.60 -5.85 -14.84
C LEU A 247 -0.82 -5.04 -13.80
N GLY A 248 -1.54 -4.29 -12.97
CA GLY A 248 -0.97 -3.45 -11.92
C GLY A 248 0.09 -2.51 -12.48
N TRP A 249 1.34 -2.71 -12.04
CA TRP A 249 2.47 -1.81 -12.29
C TRP A 249 2.90 -1.74 -13.76
N PHE A 250 2.37 -2.62 -14.61
CA PHE A 250 2.79 -2.79 -16.00
C PHE A 250 1.65 -2.58 -16.98
N GLU A 251 1.38 -1.33 -17.36
CA GLU A 251 0.42 -1.07 -18.44
C GLU A 251 1.05 -1.35 -19.82
N LYS A 252 0.31 -2.07 -20.68
CA LYS A 252 0.58 -2.23 -22.13
C LYS A 252 1.97 -2.74 -22.48
N ALA A 253 2.47 -3.76 -21.77
CA ALA A 253 3.83 -4.24 -21.92
C ALA A 253 4.08 -5.01 -23.23
N ALA A 254 4.23 -4.30 -24.36
CA ALA A 254 4.88 -4.81 -25.58
C ALA A 254 6.41 -4.98 -25.41
N LEU A 255 6.88 -5.02 -24.16
CA LEU A 255 8.29 -4.96 -23.76
C LEU A 255 9.08 -6.18 -24.22
N THR A 256 8.44 -7.34 -24.42
CA THR A 256 9.07 -8.53 -24.97
C THR A 256 9.48 -8.37 -26.43
N VAL A 257 8.77 -7.55 -27.22
CA VAL A 257 9.14 -7.24 -28.61
C VAL A 257 10.19 -6.12 -28.65
N LEU A 258 10.05 -5.14 -27.77
CA LEU A 258 10.92 -3.95 -27.72
C LEU A 258 12.28 -4.21 -27.04
N CYS A 259 12.37 -5.26 -26.21
CA CYS A 259 13.58 -5.66 -25.49
C CYS A 259 13.97 -7.12 -25.83
N PRO A 260 14.36 -7.43 -27.09
CA PRO A 260 14.53 -8.80 -27.57
C PRO A 260 15.63 -9.61 -26.87
N PHE A 261 16.57 -8.93 -26.21
CA PHE A 261 17.69 -9.55 -25.48
C PHE A 261 17.58 -9.40 -23.97
N SER A 262 16.44 -8.97 -23.43
CA SER A 262 16.26 -8.72 -22.01
C SER A 262 15.00 -9.38 -21.46
N ASN A 263 15.14 -10.04 -20.31
CA ASN A 263 14.00 -10.61 -19.62
C ASN A 263 13.37 -9.57 -18.67
N VAL A 264 12.65 -8.61 -19.26
CA VAL A 264 12.11 -7.43 -18.56
C VAL A 264 11.28 -7.80 -17.34
N CYS A 265 10.39 -8.79 -17.44
CA CYS A 265 9.56 -9.19 -16.29
C CYS A 265 10.37 -9.87 -15.18
N THR A 266 11.43 -10.60 -15.52
CA THR A 266 12.36 -11.14 -14.50
C THR A 266 13.17 -10.02 -13.86
N ASN A 267 13.61 -9.04 -14.65
CA ASN A 267 14.31 -7.85 -14.16
C ASN A 267 13.44 -7.04 -13.20
N ALA A 268 12.16 -6.88 -13.51
CA ALA A 268 11.18 -6.23 -12.64
C ALA A 268 11.00 -7.01 -11.34
N GLY A 269 10.75 -8.32 -11.43
CA GLY A 269 10.62 -9.17 -10.24
C GLY A 269 11.87 -9.13 -9.36
N ASN A 270 13.07 -9.14 -9.95
CA ASN A 270 14.33 -8.98 -9.22
C ASN A 270 14.43 -7.62 -8.55
N GLN A 271 14.07 -6.54 -9.26
CA GLN A 271 14.18 -5.18 -8.73
C GLN A 271 13.32 -4.98 -7.47
N VAL A 272 12.07 -5.45 -7.51
CA VAL A 272 11.16 -5.34 -6.37
C VAL A 272 11.58 -6.26 -5.23
N ALA A 273 11.99 -7.50 -5.55
CA ALA A 273 12.51 -8.42 -4.55
C ALA A 273 13.77 -7.88 -3.87
N ASN A 274 14.69 -7.25 -4.61
CA ASN A 274 15.88 -6.60 -4.05
C ASN A 274 15.52 -5.39 -3.17
N CYS A 275 14.52 -4.62 -3.58
CA CYS A 275 14.01 -3.48 -2.82
C CYS A 275 13.46 -3.93 -1.46
N MET A 276 12.53 -4.89 -1.46
CA MET A 276 11.97 -5.46 -0.22
C MET A 276 13.03 -6.20 0.61
N SER A 277 13.92 -6.95 -0.05
CA SER A 277 14.87 -7.82 0.65
C SER A 277 16.09 -7.07 1.17
N ALA A 278 16.53 -5.96 0.59
CA ALA A 278 17.82 -5.35 0.95
C ALA A 278 17.85 -3.83 0.77
N ASN A 279 16.70 -3.21 0.54
CA ASN A 279 16.61 -1.78 0.23
C ASN A 279 17.43 -1.39 -1.02
N ARG A 280 17.55 -2.32 -1.99
CA ARG A 280 18.29 -2.13 -3.25
C ARG A 280 17.34 -2.08 -4.43
N CYS A 281 16.63 -0.98 -4.56
CA CYS A 281 15.60 -0.79 -5.58
C CYS A 281 16.16 -0.36 -6.96
N ASP A 282 17.46 -0.06 -7.04
CA ASP A 282 18.20 0.37 -8.23
C ASP A 282 18.76 -0.80 -9.06
N VAL A 283 18.70 -2.02 -8.54
CA VAL A 283 19.33 -3.21 -9.13
C VAL A 283 18.29 -4.22 -9.59
N SER A 284 18.37 -4.67 -10.84
CA SER A 284 17.45 -5.65 -11.44
C SER A 284 18.06 -7.06 -11.61
N THR A 285 19.24 -7.31 -11.05
CA THR A 285 19.85 -8.65 -11.02
C THR A 285 19.36 -9.44 -9.81
N GLY A 286 19.27 -10.77 -9.94
CA GLY A 286 18.71 -11.60 -8.87
C GLY A 286 19.65 -11.92 -7.70
N GLY A 287 20.92 -11.49 -7.75
CA GLY A 287 21.93 -11.93 -6.77
C GLY A 287 21.66 -11.49 -5.34
N ILE A 288 21.11 -10.29 -5.15
CA ILE A 288 20.90 -9.69 -3.82
C ILE A 288 19.76 -10.40 -3.08
N TRP A 289 18.55 -10.41 -3.64
CA TRP A 289 17.41 -11.06 -2.99
C TRP A 289 17.59 -12.58 -2.87
N LYS A 290 18.27 -13.23 -3.82
CA LYS A 290 18.61 -14.66 -3.70
C LYS A 290 19.63 -14.91 -2.59
N GLY A 291 20.59 -14.01 -2.39
CA GLY A 291 21.50 -14.08 -1.25
C GLY A 291 20.76 -14.06 0.09
N VAL A 292 19.76 -13.18 0.23
CA VAL A 292 18.86 -13.13 1.40
C VAL A 292 18.03 -14.42 1.52
N ARG A 293 17.49 -14.93 0.40
CA ARG A 293 16.71 -16.18 0.36
C ARG A 293 17.54 -17.41 0.69
N ASP A 294 18.80 -17.46 0.29
CA ASP A 294 19.65 -18.65 0.38
C ASP A 294 20.53 -18.66 1.63
N ASP A 295 20.63 -17.53 2.36
CA ASP A 295 21.36 -17.44 3.63
C ASP A 295 20.48 -17.88 4.82
N PRO A 296 20.75 -19.05 5.42
CA PRO A 296 19.94 -19.59 6.51
C PRO A 296 19.99 -18.74 7.80
N ALA A 297 20.93 -17.80 7.92
CA ALA A 297 21.00 -16.88 9.05
C ALA A 297 20.04 -15.69 8.90
N THR A 298 19.44 -15.50 7.73
CA THR A 298 18.57 -14.35 7.47
C THR A 298 17.19 -14.55 8.07
N THR A 299 16.74 -13.56 8.85
CA THR A 299 15.38 -13.42 9.37
C THR A 299 14.76 -12.08 8.94
N ALA A 300 13.44 -11.95 9.07
CA ALA A 300 12.75 -10.66 8.94
C ALA A 300 12.18 -10.25 10.30
N THR A 301 12.34 -9.00 10.69
CA THR A 301 11.78 -8.44 11.92
C THR A 301 10.84 -7.30 11.56
N SER A 302 9.54 -7.56 11.60
CA SER A 302 8.52 -6.65 11.07
C SER A 302 7.26 -6.60 11.93
N ILE A 303 6.33 -5.71 11.59
CA ILE A 303 5.02 -5.55 12.24
C ILE A 303 3.97 -5.60 11.16
N SER A 304 3.18 -6.66 11.10
CA SER A 304 2.11 -6.81 10.11
C SER A 304 0.77 -6.24 10.58
N PRO A 305 -0.21 -6.07 9.67
CA PRO A 305 -1.58 -5.79 10.06
C PRO A 305 -2.17 -6.86 11.00
N ASP A 306 -1.86 -8.14 10.75
CA ASP A 306 -2.29 -9.25 11.61
C ASP A 306 -1.73 -9.11 13.04
N ARG A 307 -0.48 -8.64 13.17
CA ARG A 307 0.14 -8.35 14.46
C ARG A 307 -0.49 -7.16 15.18
N ILE A 308 -0.85 -6.10 14.45
CA ILE A 308 -1.51 -4.93 15.05
C ILE A 308 -2.85 -5.34 15.67
N GLY A 309 -3.62 -6.21 15.03
CA GLY A 309 -4.91 -6.66 15.56
C GLY A 309 -4.91 -7.95 16.37
N GLY A 310 -3.74 -8.53 16.66
CA GLY A 310 -3.62 -9.72 17.51
C GLY A 310 -4.21 -11.00 16.93
N TRP A 311 -4.06 -11.20 15.61
CA TRP A 311 -4.52 -12.42 14.93
C TRP A 311 -3.41 -13.41 14.66
N SER A 312 -3.80 -14.59 14.14
CA SER A 312 -2.89 -15.61 13.66
C SER A 312 -1.99 -16.11 14.81
N VAL A 313 -0.68 -15.92 14.72
CA VAL A 313 0.28 -16.31 15.76
C VAL A 313 0.54 -15.21 16.79
N HIS A 314 -0.10 -14.04 16.66
CA HIS A 314 0.21 -12.85 17.45
C HIS A 314 -0.67 -12.73 18.69
N PRO A 315 -0.11 -12.36 19.86
CA PRO A 315 -0.89 -12.17 21.08
C PRO A 315 -1.87 -11.00 21.01
N SER A 316 -3.04 -11.16 21.64
CA SER A 316 -4.05 -10.10 21.83
C SER A 316 -3.57 -8.94 22.72
N THR A 317 -2.42 -9.10 23.39
CA THR A 317 -1.81 -8.07 24.24
C THR A 317 -0.77 -7.22 23.52
N THR A 318 -0.54 -7.44 22.22
CA THR A 318 0.51 -6.76 21.45
C THR A 318 0.22 -5.27 21.25
N THR A 319 -1.06 -4.93 21.10
CA THR A 319 -1.55 -3.55 20.97
C THR A 319 -2.83 -3.40 21.79
N LEU A 320 -3.28 -2.16 22.01
CA LEU A 320 -4.59 -1.93 22.60
C LEU A 320 -5.76 -2.44 21.73
N TRP A 321 -5.61 -2.39 20.40
CA TRP A 321 -6.66 -2.79 19.45
C TRP A 321 -6.87 -4.30 19.41
N ALA A 322 -5.79 -5.06 19.66
CA ALA A 322 -5.75 -6.51 19.62
C ALA A 322 -6.63 -7.21 20.67
N SER A 323 -7.17 -6.46 21.63
CA SER A 323 -8.12 -6.95 22.63
C SER A 323 -9.57 -7.05 22.13
N ASP A 324 -9.87 -6.50 20.95
CA ASP A 324 -11.20 -6.46 20.36
C ASP A 324 -11.40 -7.56 19.30
N TYR A 325 -12.66 -7.87 18.99
CA TYR A 325 -13.00 -8.69 17.83
C TYR A 325 -13.19 -7.81 16.58
N SER A 326 -13.22 -8.43 15.41
CA SER A 326 -13.47 -7.72 14.15
C SER A 326 -14.93 -7.30 14.01
N HIS A 327 -15.17 -6.01 13.82
CA HIS A 327 -16.48 -5.45 13.49
C HIS A 327 -16.57 -5.19 11.99
N GLN A 328 -17.68 -5.58 11.36
CA GLN A 328 -17.85 -5.36 9.92
C GLN A 328 -17.83 -3.86 9.61
N LEU A 329 -17.00 -3.47 8.64
CA LEU A 329 -17.00 -2.11 8.13
C LEU A 329 -18.25 -1.88 7.27
N GLN A 330 -18.98 -0.80 7.54
CA GLN A 330 -20.18 -0.43 6.79
C GLN A 330 -20.17 1.07 6.51
N TRP A 331 -20.51 1.45 5.28
CA TRP A 331 -20.69 2.83 4.82
C TRP A 331 -22.14 3.26 5.08
N ASN A 332 -22.39 3.88 6.23
CA ASN A 332 -23.74 4.03 6.78
C ASN A 332 -24.15 5.47 7.11
N SER A 333 -23.31 6.48 6.86
CA SER A 333 -23.72 7.87 7.05
C SER A 333 -24.12 8.54 5.74
N GLY A 334 -25.17 9.36 5.80
CA GLY A 334 -25.69 10.10 4.67
C GLY A 334 -24.83 11.31 4.29
N GLY A 335 -24.95 11.74 3.04
CA GLY A 335 -24.20 12.87 2.46
C GLY A 335 -23.16 12.41 1.44
N ASN A 336 -22.80 13.28 0.50
CA ASN A 336 -21.74 13.01 -0.47
C ASN A 336 -20.50 13.83 -0.09
N VAL A 337 -19.37 13.18 0.17
CA VAL A 337 -18.09 13.85 0.41
C VAL A 337 -17.19 13.63 -0.80
N TYR A 338 -16.70 14.73 -1.34
CA TYR A 338 -15.62 14.70 -2.32
C TYR A 338 -14.29 14.47 -1.61
N GLY A 339 -13.45 13.62 -2.16
CA GLY A 339 -12.12 13.41 -1.64
C GLY A 339 -11.20 12.81 -2.67
N CYS A 340 -9.90 12.98 -2.42
CA CYS A 340 -8.84 12.37 -3.19
C CYS A 340 -7.94 11.54 -2.28
N TRP A 341 -7.34 10.52 -2.86
CA TRP A 341 -6.11 9.86 -2.40
C TRP A 341 -5.07 10.00 -3.52
N GLN A 342 -3.82 9.60 -3.27
CA GLN A 342 -2.73 9.80 -4.25
C GLN A 342 -1.84 8.57 -4.46
#